data_AF-A0A6V7IXP4-F1
#
_entry.id   AF-A0A6V7IXP4-F1
#
_cell.length_a   1.000
_cell.length_b   1.000
_cell.length_c   1.000
_cell.angle_alpha   90.00
_cell.angle_beta   90.00
_cell.angle_gamma   90.00
#
_symmetry.space_group_name_H-M   'P 1'
#
loop_
_entity.id
_entity.type
_entity.pdbx_description
1 polymer ?
#
loop_
_entity_poly.entity_id
_entity_poly.type
_entity_poly.pdbx_seq_one_letter_code
_entity_poly.pdbx_strand_id
1 'polypeptide(L)'
;KFEDPLRKEFYERRIKNQENIYMSLEEGIKRMRHELFAIQTDTSMAYDVVQRTYDEDEKCGFEEMDYMYISDPLFIIKKHSPYEEIFRVG
;
A
#
# COMPACT_ATOMS: atom_id res chain seq x y z
N LYS A 1 -10.68 -13.51 6.38
CA LYS A 1 -10.74 -14.61 5.38
C LYS A 1 -9.65 -14.32 4.36
N PHE A 2 -8.54 -15.05 4.40
CA PHE A 2 -7.32 -14.76 3.63
C PHE A 2 -7.17 -15.61 2.36
N GLU A 3 -8.18 -16.41 2.00
CA GLU A 3 -8.15 -17.26 0.80
C GLU A 3 -8.91 -16.59 -0.34
N ASP A 4 -8.25 -15.63 -0.99
CA ASP A 4 -8.68 -15.13 -2.30
C ASP A 4 -7.92 -15.93 -3.38
N PRO A 5 -8.60 -16.80 -4.15
CA PRO A 5 -7.95 -17.63 -5.16
C PRO A 5 -7.32 -16.81 -6.29
N LEU A 6 -7.88 -15.64 -6.61
CA LEU A 6 -7.36 -14.77 -7.66
C LEU A 6 -6.04 -14.12 -7.21
N ARG A 7 -5.95 -13.65 -5.97
CA ARG A 7 -4.70 -13.11 -5.40
C ARG A 7 -3.62 -14.16 -5.33
N LYS A 8 -3.96 -15.38 -4.88
CA LYS A 8 -3.02 -16.50 -4.83
C LYS A 8 -2.50 -16.83 -6.23
N GLU A 9 -3.38 -16.88 -7.21
CA GLU A 9 -3.00 -17.12 -8.60
C GLU A 9 -2.08 -16.00 -9.14
N PHE A 10 -2.41 -14.73 -8.91
CA PHE A 10 -1.59 -13.60 -9.31
C PHE A 10 -0.18 -13.66 -8.70
N TYR A 11 -0.09 -13.89 -7.39
CA TYR A 11 1.18 -14.00 -6.69
C TYR A 11 2.04 -15.14 -7.25
N GLU A 12 1.46 -16.34 -7.40
CA GLU A 12 2.15 -17.51 -7.93
C GLU A 12 2.64 -17.30 -9.36
N ARG A 13 1.84 -16.64 -10.21
CA ARG A 13 2.18 -16.39 -11.61
C ARG A 13 3.16 -15.24 -11.84
N ARG A 14 3.06 -14.16 -11.05
CA ARG A 14 3.70 -12.87 -11.36
C ARG A 14 4.81 -12.49 -10.39
N ILE A 15 4.77 -12.98 -9.15
CA ILE A 15 5.65 -12.48 -8.08
C ILE A 15 6.63 -13.55 -7.60
N LYS A 16 6.15 -14.77 -7.34
CA LYS A 16 6.89 -15.83 -6.62
C LYS A 16 8.30 -16.15 -7.15
N ASN A 17 8.49 -16.12 -8.48
CA ASN A 17 9.75 -16.49 -9.13
C ASN A 17 10.51 -15.27 -9.67
N GLN A 18 10.09 -14.04 -9.36
CA GLN A 18 10.81 -12.86 -9.78
C GLN A 18 11.92 -12.51 -8.79
N GLU A 19 13.08 -12.18 -9.32
CA GLU A 19 14.22 -11.68 -8.56
C GLU A 19 14.23 -10.15 -8.58
N ASN A 20 14.70 -9.52 -7.49
CA ASN A 20 14.86 -8.06 -7.37
C ASN A 20 13.56 -7.24 -7.59
N ILE A 21 12.43 -7.74 -7.08
CA ILE A 21 11.12 -7.07 -7.18
C ILE A 21 10.93 -5.88 -6.23
N TYR A 22 11.85 -5.67 -5.30
CA TYR A 22 11.76 -4.61 -4.29
C TYR A 22 12.48 -3.36 -4.78
N MET A 23 11.87 -2.19 -4.52
CA MET A 23 12.43 -0.87 -4.79
C MET A 23 11.99 0.11 -3.71
N SER A 24 12.59 1.31 -3.67
CA SER A 24 12.10 2.36 -2.78
C SER A 24 10.75 2.89 -3.27
N LEU A 25 9.98 3.48 -2.35
CA LEU A 25 8.70 4.08 -2.66
C LEU A 25 8.85 5.20 -3.70
N GLU A 26 9.86 6.05 -3.52
CA GLU A 26 10.14 7.18 -4.43
C GLU A 26 10.45 6.70 -5.84
N GLU A 27 11.23 5.63 -5.98
CA GLU A 27 11.53 5.06 -7.29
C GLU A 27 10.28 4.46 -7.94
N GLY A 28 9.47 3.72 -7.18
CA GLY A 28 8.21 3.17 -7.67
C GLY A 28 7.22 4.23 -8.14
N ILE A 29 7.04 5.31 -7.37
CA ILE A 29 6.16 6.44 -7.70
C ILE A 29 6.68 7.23 -8.90
N LYS A 30 8.00 7.39 -9.03
CA LYS A 30 8.62 8.02 -10.20
C LYS A 30 8.38 7.20 -11.47
N ARG A 31 8.50 5.87 -11.39
CA ARG A 31 8.19 4.97 -12.52
C ARG A 31 6.71 5.00 -12.87
N MET A 32 5.83 4.99 -11.86
CA MET A 32 4.38 5.16 -12.07
C MET A 32 4.04 6.45 -12.84
N ARG A 33 4.78 7.54 -12.60
CA ARG A 33 4.56 8.84 -13.27
C ARG A 33 4.91 8.82 -14.76
N HIS A 34 5.92 8.06 -15.15
CA HIS A 34 6.57 8.18 -16.46
C HIS A 34 6.51 6.91 -17.32
N GLU A 35 6.11 5.78 -16.74
CA GLU A 35 6.07 4.46 -17.39
C GLU A 35 4.69 3.81 -17.22
N LEU A 36 4.39 2.82 -18.05
CA LEU A 36 3.26 1.92 -17.80
C LEU A 36 3.65 0.94 -16.67
N PHE A 37 3.54 1.41 -15.44
CA PHE A 37 4.07 0.73 -14.26
C PHE A 37 3.05 0.74 -13.11
N ALA A 38 3.03 -0.36 -12.35
CA ALA A 38 2.22 -0.49 -11.14
C ALA A 38 3.10 -0.95 -9.98
N ILE A 39 2.91 -0.33 -8.83
CA ILE A 39 3.61 -0.63 -7.58
C ILE A 39 2.58 -1.04 -6.52
N GLN A 40 2.91 -2.08 -5.75
CA GLN A 40 2.20 -2.40 -4.52
C GLN A 40 2.89 -1.71 -3.34
N THR A 41 2.13 -0.94 -2.57
CA THR A 41 2.60 -0.22 -1.38
C THR A 41 1.42 0.11 -0.47
N ASP A 42 1.70 0.68 0.70
CA ASP A 42 0.68 1.37 1.49
C ASP A 42 0.15 2.61 0.76
N THR A 43 -1.17 2.70 0.66
CA THR A 43 -1.88 3.77 -0.04
C THR A 43 -1.55 5.15 0.56
N SER A 44 -1.54 5.28 1.89
CA SER A 44 -1.30 6.57 2.56
C SER A 44 0.11 7.09 2.28
N MET A 45 1.11 6.20 2.34
CA MET A 45 2.49 6.53 2.02
C MET A 45 2.66 6.93 0.53
N ALA A 46 1.99 6.23 -0.38
CA ALA A 46 2.04 6.57 -1.81
C ALA A 46 1.47 7.97 -2.09
N TYR A 47 0.28 8.28 -1.54
CA TYR A 47 -0.34 9.59 -1.72
C TYR A 47 0.52 10.72 -1.15
N ASP A 48 1.22 10.51 -0.03
CA ASP A 48 2.14 11.50 0.53
C ASP A 48 3.28 11.85 -0.45
N VAL A 49 3.86 10.85 -1.11
CA VAL A 49 4.91 11.08 -2.12
C VAL A 49 4.35 11.72 -3.38
N VAL A 50 3.20 11.26 -3.87
CA VAL A 50 2.51 11.84 -5.04
C VAL A 50 2.18 13.31 -4.79
N GLN A 51 1.60 13.65 -3.63
CA GLN A 51 1.25 15.03 -3.28
C GLN A 51 2.46 15.98 -3.29
N ARG A 52 3.66 15.48 -2.94
CA ARG A 52 4.89 16.27 -2.92
C ARG A 52 5.59 16.36 -4.27
N THR A 53 5.28 15.48 -5.22
CA THR A 53 6.08 15.31 -6.44
C THR A 53 5.31 15.54 -7.74
N TYR A 54 3.99 15.34 -7.76
CA TYR A 54 3.15 15.48 -8.95
C TYR A 54 2.57 16.89 -9.02
N ASP A 55 2.40 17.40 -10.24
CA ASP A 55 1.60 18.58 -10.51
C ASP A 55 0.09 18.23 -10.39
N GLU A 56 -0.77 19.24 -10.18
CA GLU A 56 -2.20 19.01 -9.90
C GLU A 56 -2.92 18.27 -11.03
N ASP A 57 -2.54 18.52 -12.28
CA ASP A 57 -3.11 17.89 -13.46
C ASP A 57 -2.68 16.42 -13.64
N GLU A 58 -1.51 16.05 -13.11
CA GLU A 58 -1.01 14.67 -13.16
C GLU A 58 -1.73 13.76 -12.16
N LYS A 59 -2.27 14.31 -11.06
CA LYS A 59 -2.87 13.51 -9.98
C LYS A 59 -4.10 12.72 -10.43
N CYS A 60 -4.81 13.19 -11.46
CA CYS A 60 -5.94 12.46 -12.04
C CYS A 60 -5.50 11.37 -13.03
N GLY A 61 -4.20 11.21 -13.28
CA GLY A 61 -3.65 10.32 -14.29
C GLY A 61 -3.29 8.91 -13.81
N PHE A 62 -3.37 8.63 -12.51
CA PHE A 62 -3.11 7.29 -11.96
C PHE A 62 -4.38 6.68 -11.35
N GLU A 63 -4.40 5.36 -11.26
CA GLU A 63 -5.49 4.60 -10.65
C GLU A 63 -4.98 3.74 -9.49
N GLU A 64 -5.83 3.57 -8.49
CA GLU A 64 -5.57 2.70 -7.34
C GLU A 64 -6.33 1.37 -7.48
N MET A 65 -5.70 0.28 -7.08
CA MET A 65 -6.34 -1.04 -6.99
C MET A 65 -6.09 -1.64 -5.61
N ASP A 66 -7.15 -1.99 -4.89
CA ASP A 66 -7.01 -2.64 -3.59
C ASP A 66 -6.65 -4.13 -3.75
N TYR A 67 -5.38 -4.45 -3.48
CA TYR A 67 -4.86 -5.81 -3.56
C TYR A 67 -4.94 -6.59 -2.25
N MET A 68 -5.05 -5.96 -1.08
CA MET A 68 -4.93 -6.67 0.21
C MET A 68 -6.19 -6.61 1.07
N TYR A 69 -7.11 -5.65 0.86
CA TYR A 69 -8.25 -5.37 1.75
C TYR A 69 -7.80 -5.26 3.21
N ILE A 70 -6.71 -4.51 3.48
CA ILE A 70 -6.15 -4.39 4.84
C ILE A 70 -7.10 -3.53 5.68
N SER A 71 -7.32 -3.93 6.93
CA SER A 71 -8.07 -3.14 7.90
C SER A 71 -7.25 -1.97 8.43
N ASP A 72 -7.93 -0.91 8.85
CA ASP A 72 -7.34 0.30 9.41
C ASP A 72 -6.22 0.04 10.44
N PRO A 73 -5.21 0.94 10.51
CA PRO A 73 -4.12 0.82 11.46
C PRO A 73 -4.66 0.76 12.90
N LEU A 74 -4.12 -0.17 13.69
CA LEU A 74 -4.52 -0.38 15.08
C LEU A 74 -3.54 0.33 16.02
N PHE A 75 -4.07 0.94 17.08
CA PHE A 75 -3.26 1.37 18.21
C PHE A 75 -2.75 0.16 18.98
N ILE A 76 -1.43 0.06 19.13
CA ILE A 76 -0.81 -1.02 19.91
C ILE A 76 -0.57 -0.55 21.33
N ILE A 77 -1.18 -1.24 22.30
CA ILE A 77 -0.99 -0.97 23.73
C ILE A 77 -0.35 -2.18 24.43
N LYS A 78 0.31 -1.92 25.57
CA LYS A 78 0.78 -2.99 26.44
C LYS A 78 -0.42 -3.81 26.95
N LYS A 79 -0.29 -5.13 26.98
CA LYS A 79 -1.30 -6.01 27.60
C LYS A 79 -1.55 -5.56 29.05
N HIS A 80 -2.83 -5.40 29.42
CA HIS A 80 -3.26 -4.86 30.72
C HIS A 80 -2.82 -3.41 30.98
N SER A 81 -2.70 -2.59 29.94
CA SER A 81 -2.48 -1.15 30.09
C SER A 81 -3.68 -0.51 30.80
N PRO A 82 -3.46 0.36 31.80
CA PRO A 82 -4.54 1.13 32.41
C PRO A 82 -5.21 2.11 31.41
N TYR A 83 -4.60 2.30 30.24
CA TYR A 83 -5.11 3.17 29.18
C TYR A 83 -5.97 2.44 28.14
N GLU A 84 -6.23 1.12 28.28
CA GLU A 84 -6.98 0.34 27.28
C GLU A 84 -8.32 0.97 26.92
N GLU A 85 -9.09 1.42 27.91
CA GLU A 85 -10.41 2.01 27.66
C GLU A 85 -10.30 3.35 26.91
N ILE A 86 -9.28 4.16 27.19
CA ILE A 86 -9.05 5.45 26.51
C ILE A 86 -8.81 5.22 25.01
N PHE A 87 -8.01 4.20 24.65
CA PHE A 87 -7.74 3.86 23.24
C PHE A 87 -8.90 3.12 22.56
N ARG A 88 -9.87 2.59 23.31
CA ARG A 88 -11.03 1.89 22.75
C ARG A 88 -12.16 2.84 22.36
N VAL A 89 -12.39 3.90 23.14
CA VAL A 89 -13.54 4.81 22.94
C VAL A 89 -13.15 6.16 22.33
N GLY A 90 -11.87 6.54 22.39
CA GLY A 90 -11.33 7.75 21.77
C GLY A 90 -11.16 7.58 20.27
#